data_AF-A0A2H3C641-F1
#
_entry.id   AF-A0A2H3C641-F1
#
_cell.length_a   1.000
_cell.length_b   1.000
_cell.length_c   1.000
_cell.angle_alpha   90.00
_cell.angle_beta   90.00
_cell.angle_gamma   90.00
#
_symmetry.space_group_name_H-M   'P 1'
#
loop_
_entity.id
_entity.type
_entity.pdbx_description
1 polymer ?
#
loop_
_entity_poly.entity_id
_entity_poly.type
_entity_poly.pdbx_seq_one_letter_code
_entity_poly.pdbx_strand_id
1 'polypeptide(L)'
;MEQHTGSAPFEGPEKLLEIWFAPSPAHLPDTNGSVDGKIGLRKVERAVWEGMLDIVKCSVLSMVSGADFDAYLLSESSLFVSPHRLILKTCGTTLNLLGLPRILEIAAVHADLHTVYRCFYSRKSFMFPDRQHGPHRDWKYEVEFLDNIFANGAAYTVGKVNGDHWLLYLTNPEEEVSPSLSIPPAINTTCDLEFPDYTIEILMSDLSPSARERFFLSSPTDDPTIHAAALSQSLGIAEIFPPHLTTLDAYSFSPCGYSSNALIKWGEDSSFVASPNGANTHPGEGYYTIHVTPEEGWSYASFECNVPLPPSRPSPDDPRTIPDLKTLIQRVVSIFEPGRLTLTLFISCEENEVDLGERSPVEAAQQAFRAALGEPVGKQHDKVNGIQPNGLSPRRYKRTDKINYEFGGYDLAFASFELVS
;
A
#
# COMPACT_ATOMS: atom_id res chain seq x y z
N MET A 1 -40.59 -4.08 16.38
CA MET A 1 -39.42 -4.93 16.65
C MET A 1 -39.25 -5.86 15.48
N GLU A 2 -38.00 -5.98 15.03
CA GLU A 2 -37.47 -6.87 13.99
C GLU A 2 -37.90 -6.61 12.53
N GLN A 3 -37.00 -5.93 11.80
CA GLN A 3 -36.48 -6.41 10.52
C GLN A 3 -35.14 -5.69 10.22
N HIS A 4 -34.10 -5.98 11.02
CA HIS A 4 -32.74 -5.92 10.52
C HIS A 4 -32.36 -7.35 10.17
N THR A 5 -32.55 -7.75 8.91
CA THR A 5 -31.76 -8.84 8.33
C THR A 5 -30.33 -8.29 8.19
N GLY A 6 -29.60 -8.25 9.32
CA GLY A 6 -28.26 -7.70 9.37
C GLY A 6 -27.35 -8.54 8.48
N SER A 7 -26.82 -7.95 7.42
CA SER A 7 -25.68 -8.52 6.71
C SER A 7 -24.60 -8.88 7.74
N ALA A 8 -23.97 -10.04 7.58
CA ALA A 8 -22.87 -10.41 8.44
C ALA A 8 -21.77 -9.33 8.35
N PRO A 9 -21.13 -8.91 9.46
CA PRO A 9 -20.08 -7.91 9.40
C PRO A 9 -18.98 -8.29 8.41
N PHE A 10 -18.58 -7.30 7.61
CA PHE A 10 -17.50 -7.39 6.65
C PHE A 10 -16.16 -7.14 7.34
N GLU A 11 -15.16 -7.95 7.02
CA GLU A 11 -13.81 -7.80 7.56
C GLU A 11 -13.05 -6.73 6.76
N GLY A 12 -12.89 -5.54 7.34
CA GLY A 12 -12.14 -4.44 6.74
C GLY A 12 -10.63 -4.71 6.61
N PRO A 13 -9.92 -5.12 7.69
CA PRO A 13 -8.47 -5.35 7.65
C PRO A 13 -8.05 -6.29 6.52
N GLU A 14 -7.17 -5.79 5.65
CA GLU A 14 -6.75 -6.52 4.46
C GLU A 14 -5.58 -7.48 4.71
N LYS A 15 -5.44 -8.39 3.76
CA LYS A 15 -4.30 -9.28 3.57
C LYS A 15 -3.53 -8.77 2.37
N LEU A 16 -2.26 -8.41 2.56
CA LEU A 16 -1.37 -7.89 1.53
C LEU A 16 -0.31 -8.94 1.20
N LEU A 17 -0.25 -9.35 -0.07
CA LEU A 17 0.77 -10.25 -0.59
C LEU A 17 1.55 -9.51 -1.68
N GLU A 18 2.85 -9.34 -1.46
CA GLU A 18 3.77 -8.71 -2.40
C GLU A 18 4.89 -9.69 -2.76
N ILE A 19 5.13 -9.88 -4.06
CA ILE A 19 6.09 -10.86 -4.57
C ILE A 19 6.97 -10.15 -5.59
N TRP A 20 8.28 -10.23 -5.37
CA TRP A 20 9.32 -9.76 -6.26
C TRP A 20 9.99 -10.96 -6.90
N PHE A 21 10.11 -10.95 -8.22
CA PHE A 21 10.82 -11.97 -9.00
C PHE A 21 12.23 -11.52 -9.39
N ALA A 22 12.49 -10.21 -9.39
CA ALA A 22 13.79 -9.61 -9.62
C ALA A 22 13.89 -8.29 -8.83
N PRO A 23 15.11 -7.79 -8.54
CA PRO A 23 15.28 -6.54 -7.79
C PRO A 23 14.82 -5.29 -8.57
N SER A 24 14.87 -5.30 -9.90
CA SER A 24 14.37 -4.19 -10.73
C SER A 24 14.03 -4.67 -12.15
N PRO A 25 13.34 -3.86 -12.98
CA PRO A 25 13.04 -4.22 -14.37
C PRO A 25 14.31 -4.49 -15.21
N ALA A 26 15.44 -3.88 -14.87
CA ALA A 26 16.72 -4.07 -15.57
C ALA A 26 17.29 -5.49 -15.44
N HIS A 27 16.84 -6.24 -14.44
CA HIS A 27 17.31 -7.60 -14.14
C HIS A 27 16.45 -8.70 -14.79
N LEU A 28 15.48 -8.32 -15.62
CA LEU A 28 14.61 -9.28 -16.30
C LEU A 28 15.30 -9.92 -17.51
N PRO A 29 15.03 -11.21 -17.82
CA PRO A 29 15.65 -11.92 -18.94
C PRO A 29 15.20 -11.37 -20.30
N ASP A 30 14.05 -10.69 -20.36
CA ASP A 30 13.39 -10.23 -21.59
C ASP A 30 13.52 -8.72 -21.84
N THR A 31 14.55 -8.06 -21.30
CA THR A 31 14.80 -6.61 -21.51
C THR A 31 14.85 -6.18 -22.99
N ASN A 32 15.16 -7.10 -23.91
CA ASN A 32 15.20 -6.85 -25.36
C ASN A 32 13.99 -7.42 -26.14
N GLY A 33 13.01 -8.03 -25.48
CA GLY A 33 11.91 -8.80 -26.10
C GLY A 33 10.52 -8.28 -25.76
N SER A 34 10.34 -6.96 -25.70
CA SER A 34 9.04 -6.37 -25.30
C SER A 34 7.91 -6.76 -26.26
N VAL A 35 6.77 -7.13 -25.70
CA VAL A 35 5.52 -7.34 -26.43
C VAL A 35 4.65 -6.11 -26.18
N ASP A 36 4.34 -5.36 -27.23
CA ASP A 36 3.58 -4.09 -27.14
C ASP A 36 4.16 -3.07 -26.13
N GLY A 37 5.49 -3.07 -25.96
CA GLY A 37 6.18 -2.20 -25.01
C GLY A 37 6.12 -2.67 -23.55
N LYS A 38 5.57 -3.86 -23.27
CA LYS A 38 5.54 -4.49 -21.94
C LYS A 38 6.57 -5.62 -21.84
N ILE A 39 7.09 -5.83 -20.64
CA ILE A 39 8.09 -6.86 -20.30
C ILE A 39 7.71 -7.57 -18.99
N GLY A 40 8.34 -8.71 -18.71
CA GLY A 40 8.14 -9.46 -17.46
C GLY A 40 6.67 -9.84 -17.24
N LEU A 41 6.16 -9.66 -16.03
CA LEU A 41 4.77 -10.02 -15.68
C LEU A 41 3.71 -9.20 -16.43
N ARG A 42 4.05 -8.02 -16.94
CA ARG A 42 3.10 -7.16 -17.66
C ARG A 42 2.76 -7.66 -19.06
N LYS A 43 3.53 -8.60 -19.62
CA LYS A 43 3.18 -9.25 -20.90
C LYS A 43 2.11 -10.33 -20.73
N VAL A 44 1.82 -10.73 -19.50
CA VAL A 44 0.81 -11.76 -19.19
C VAL A 44 -0.58 -11.22 -19.54
N GLU A 45 -1.34 -11.99 -20.32
CA GLU A 45 -2.69 -11.61 -20.72
C GLU A 45 -3.63 -11.46 -19.50
N ARG A 46 -4.49 -10.45 -19.54
CA ARG A 46 -5.46 -10.17 -18.48
C ARG A 46 -6.30 -11.39 -18.07
N ALA A 47 -6.74 -12.21 -19.04
CA ALA A 47 -7.56 -13.39 -18.77
C ALA A 47 -6.84 -14.43 -17.88
N VAL A 48 -5.50 -14.48 -17.93
CA VAL A 48 -4.69 -15.37 -17.09
C VAL A 48 -4.72 -14.89 -15.63
N TRP A 49 -4.65 -13.57 -15.42
CA TRP A 49 -4.81 -12.96 -14.09
C TRP A 49 -6.23 -13.12 -13.56
N GLU A 50 -7.25 -12.97 -14.41
CA GLU A 50 -8.65 -13.22 -14.02
C GLU A 50 -8.84 -14.67 -13.54
N GLY A 51 -8.27 -15.65 -14.21
CA GLY A 51 -8.29 -17.05 -13.75
C GLY A 51 -7.56 -17.27 -12.41
N MET A 52 -6.53 -16.48 -12.09
CA MET A 52 -5.90 -16.48 -10.75
C MET A 52 -6.81 -15.83 -9.71
N LEU A 53 -7.47 -14.72 -10.06
CA LEU A 53 -8.39 -14.00 -9.18
C LEU A 53 -9.62 -14.85 -8.84
N ASP A 54 -10.09 -15.69 -9.76
CA ASP A 54 -11.18 -16.66 -9.51
C ASP A 54 -10.84 -17.64 -8.36
N ILE A 55 -9.57 -18.06 -8.23
CA ILE A 55 -9.11 -18.95 -7.14
C ILE A 55 -9.32 -18.28 -5.78
N VAL A 56 -9.01 -16.98 -5.69
CA VAL A 56 -9.15 -16.21 -4.47
C VAL A 56 -10.54 -15.62 -4.29
N LYS A 57 -11.45 -15.78 -5.27
CA LYS A 57 -12.83 -15.27 -5.32
C LYS A 57 -12.94 -13.75 -5.50
N CYS A 58 -12.02 -13.17 -6.27
CA CYS A 58 -12.07 -11.78 -6.68
C CYS A 58 -12.44 -11.68 -8.16
N SER A 59 -13.14 -10.62 -8.55
CA SER A 59 -13.35 -10.27 -9.97
C SER A 59 -12.83 -8.86 -10.26
N VAL A 60 -12.34 -8.64 -11.48
CA VAL A 60 -11.89 -7.32 -11.93
C VAL A 60 -13.10 -6.43 -12.24
N LEU A 61 -13.20 -5.28 -11.58
CA LEU A 61 -14.22 -4.25 -11.86
C LEU A 61 -13.76 -3.34 -12.99
N SER A 62 -12.52 -2.88 -12.91
CA SER A 62 -11.90 -1.97 -13.87
C SER A 62 -10.38 -2.10 -13.81
N MET A 63 -9.70 -1.52 -14.79
CA MET A 63 -8.24 -1.58 -14.90
C MET A 63 -7.73 -0.29 -15.53
N VAL A 64 -6.64 0.25 -14.97
CA VAL A 64 -5.85 1.32 -15.58
C VAL A 64 -4.41 0.84 -15.78
N SER A 65 -3.81 1.25 -16.89
CA SER A 65 -2.44 0.89 -17.28
C SER A 65 -1.61 2.17 -17.34
N GLY A 66 -0.51 2.19 -16.58
CA GLY A 66 0.50 3.23 -16.58
C GLY A 66 1.79 2.79 -17.27
N ALA A 67 2.84 3.58 -17.07
CA ALA A 67 4.17 3.32 -17.61
C ALA A 67 4.83 2.10 -16.95
N ASP A 68 4.69 1.94 -15.64
CA ASP A 68 5.36 0.89 -14.84
C ASP A 68 4.36 -0.11 -14.26
N PHE A 69 3.12 0.29 -14.05
CA PHE A 69 2.09 -0.55 -13.40
C PHE A 69 0.86 -0.78 -14.26
N ASP A 70 0.32 -1.98 -14.15
CA ASP A 70 -1.05 -2.32 -14.49
C ASP A 70 -1.84 -2.46 -13.17
N ALA A 71 -2.81 -1.58 -12.92
CA ALA A 71 -3.62 -1.55 -11.70
C ALA A 71 -5.04 -2.05 -11.97
N TYR A 72 -5.42 -3.12 -11.29
CA TYR A 72 -6.72 -3.78 -11.37
C TYR A 72 -7.51 -3.45 -10.11
N LEU A 73 -8.63 -2.76 -10.26
CA LEU A 73 -9.59 -2.55 -9.18
C LEU A 73 -10.48 -3.79 -9.08
N LEU A 74 -10.54 -4.41 -7.91
CA LEU A 74 -11.22 -5.69 -7.70
C LEU A 74 -12.51 -5.50 -6.91
N SER A 75 -13.38 -6.51 -6.96
CA SER A 75 -14.57 -6.60 -6.11
C SER A 75 -14.23 -6.60 -4.62
N GLU A 76 -13.05 -7.10 -4.26
CA GLU A 76 -12.58 -7.29 -2.88
C GLU A 76 -11.13 -6.78 -2.76
N SER A 77 -10.91 -5.50 -3.07
CA SER A 77 -9.63 -4.73 -3.02
C SER A 77 -8.88 -4.55 -4.36
N SER A 78 -7.59 -4.91 -4.48
CA SER A 78 -6.73 -4.43 -5.57
C SER A 78 -5.62 -5.41 -5.98
N LEU A 79 -5.24 -5.38 -7.25
CA LEU A 79 -4.05 -6.06 -7.79
C LEU A 79 -3.20 -5.07 -8.59
N PHE A 80 -1.91 -4.98 -8.29
CA PHE A 80 -0.94 -4.21 -9.06
C PHE A 80 0.11 -5.15 -9.67
N VAL A 81 0.37 -4.98 -10.96
CA VAL A 81 1.34 -5.78 -11.70
C VAL A 81 2.37 -4.84 -12.33
N SER A 82 3.63 -4.95 -11.91
CA SER A 82 4.79 -4.33 -12.56
C SER A 82 5.60 -5.41 -13.31
N PRO A 83 6.64 -5.06 -14.09
CA PRO A 83 7.44 -6.06 -14.79
C PRO A 83 8.03 -7.17 -13.91
N HIS A 84 8.48 -6.84 -12.70
CA HIS A 84 9.26 -7.72 -11.82
C HIS A 84 8.59 -7.96 -10.46
N ARG A 85 7.49 -7.24 -10.16
CA ARG A 85 6.77 -7.32 -8.88
C ARG A 85 5.26 -7.42 -9.11
N LEU A 86 4.59 -8.16 -8.23
CA LEU A 86 3.14 -8.23 -8.12
C LEU A 86 2.70 -7.93 -6.68
N ILE A 87 1.60 -7.19 -6.54
CA ILE A 87 0.99 -6.86 -5.25
C ILE A 87 -0.50 -7.23 -5.30
N LEU A 88 -0.93 -8.16 -4.46
CA LEU A 88 -2.32 -8.59 -4.32
C LEU A 88 -2.81 -8.25 -2.92
N LYS A 89 -3.72 -7.28 -2.85
CA LYS A 89 -4.39 -6.87 -1.61
C LYS A 89 -5.84 -7.33 -1.66
N THR A 90 -6.29 -7.98 -0.58
CA THR A 90 -7.66 -8.50 -0.47
C THR A 90 -8.27 -8.28 0.90
N CYS A 91 -9.56 -8.02 0.97
CA CYS A 91 -10.32 -7.83 2.21
C CYS A 91 -11.35 -8.96 2.43
N GLY A 92 -12.20 -8.84 3.45
CA GLY A 92 -13.25 -9.81 3.73
C GLY A 92 -12.71 -11.19 4.15
N THR A 93 -13.32 -12.24 3.59
CA THR A 93 -12.95 -13.66 3.85
C THR A 93 -12.15 -14.29 2.70
N THR A 94 -11.65 -13.43 1.80
CA THR A 94 -10.82 -13.79 0.64
C THR A 94 -9.55 -14.52 1.07
N LEU A 95 -9.13 -15.49 0.27
CA LEU A 95 -8.04 -16.42 0.59
C LEU A 95 -6.79 -16.14 -0.26
N ASN A 96 -6.21 -14.94 -0.17
CA ASN A 96 -5.17 -14.50 -1.10
C ASN A 96 -3.94 -15.42 -1.16
N LEU A 97 -3.58 -16.08 -0.05
CA LEU A 97 -2.47 -17.03 -0.03
C LEU A 97 -2.72 -18.26 -0.91
N LEU A 98 -3.98 -18.65 -1.15
CA LEU A 98 -4.28 -19.73 -2.10
C LEU A 98 -4.02 -19.33 -3.57
N GLY A 99 -3.93 -18.03 -3.86
CA GLY A 99 -3.52 -17.53 -5.18
C GLY A 99 -2.01 -17.65 -5.42
N LEU A 100 -1.19 -17.72 -4.36
CA LEU A 100 0.27 -17.71 -4.46
C LEU A 100 0.83 -18.80 -5.38
N PRO A 101 0.44 -20.09 -5.27
CA PRO A 101 0.94 -21.13 -6.19
C PRO A 101 0.65 -20.82 -7.66
N ARG A 102 -0.54 -20.27 -7.96
CA ARG A 102 -0.92 -19.88 -9.32
C ARG A 102 -0.14 -18.66 -9.81
N ILE A 103 0.14 -17.70 -8.93
CA ILE A 103 0.98 -16.53 -9.26
C ILE A 103 2.39 -16.99 -9.66
N LEU A 104 2.99 -17.90 -8.89
CA LEU A 104 4.33 -18.44 -9.19
C LEU A 104 4.33 -19.21 -10.52
N GLU A 105 3.31 -20.02 -10.78
CA GLU A 105 3.15 -20.71 -12.07
C GLU A 105 3.02 -19.72 -13.23
N ILE A 106 2.23 -18.66 -13.07
CA ILE A 106 2.07 -17.63 -14.10
C ILE A 106 3.42 -16.96 -14.41
N ALA A 107 4.17 -16.58 -13.37
CA ALA A 107 5.47 -15.96 -13.52
C ALA A 107 6.46 -16.87 -14.26
N ALA A 108 6.52 -18.15 -13.90
CA ALA A 108 7.41 -19.12 -14.54
C ALA A 108 7.01 -19.39 -16.00
N VAL A 109 5.74 -19.68 -16.27
CA VAL A 109 5.26 -20.13 -17.58
C VAL A 109 5.10 -18.98 -18.57
N HIS A 110 4.55 -17.85 -18.13
CA HIS A 110 4.23 -16.73 -19.01
C HIS A 110 5.26 -15.61 -18.96
N ALA A 111 6.07 -15.51 -17.89
CA ALA A 111 7.08 -14.47 -17.75
C ALA A 111 8.54 -14.96 -17.77
N ASP A 112 8.79 -16.28 -17.75
CA ASP A 112 10.12 -16.89 -17.61
C ASP A 112 10.84 -16.49 -16.30
N LEU A 113 10.04 -16.26 -15.25
CA LEU A 113 10.49 -15.87 -13.92
C LEU A 113 10.30 -17.04 -12.95
N HIS A 114 11.32 -17.88 -12.84
CA HIS A 114 11.27 -19.15 -12.09
C HIS A 114 11.62 -19.02 -10.60
N THR A 115 12.23 -17.90 -10.21
CA THR A 115 12.74 -17.67 -8.86
C THR A 115 12.08 -16.45 -8.23
N VAL A 116 11.78 -16.54 -6.94
CA VAL A 116 11.29 -15.41 -6.15
C VAL A 116 12.50 -14.73 -5.52
N TYR A 117 12.70 -13.45 -5.85
CA TYR A 117 13.71 -12.61 -5.22
C TYR A 117 13.32 -12.27 -3.79
N ARG A 118 12.05 -11.93 -3.57
CA ARG A 118 11.53 -11.57 -2.24
C ARG A 118 10.02 -11.78 -2.16
N CYS A 119 9.53 -12.17 -0.99
CA CYS A 119 8.11 -12.22 -0.68
C CYS A 119 7.85 -11.43 0.60
N PHE A 120 6.77 -10.64 0.60
CA PHE A 120 6.19 -10.04 1.79
C PHE A 120 4.73 -10.47 1.88
N TYR A 121 4.34 -10.95 3.04
CA TYR A 121 2.95 -11.15 3.40
C TYR A 121 2.66 -10.41 4.69
N SER A 122 1.68 -9.53 4.68
CA SER A 122 1.34 -8.76 5.87
C SER A 122 -0.15 -8.56 6.03
N ARG A 123 -0.54 -8.30 7.28
CA ARG A 123 -1.89 -7.88 7.62
C ARG A 123 -1.94 -7.26 9.00
N LYS A 124 -2.91 -6.37 9.21
CA LYS A 124 -3.33 -5.98 10.55
C LYS A 124 -4.09 -7.12 11.23
N SER A 125 -4.09 -7.12 12.56
CA SER A 125 -4.98 -7.96 13.38
C SER A 125 -6.45 -7.82 12.92
N PHE A 126 -7.12 -8.95 12.65
CA PHE A 126 -8.52 -8.97 12.23
C PHE A 126 -9.46 -8.47 13.33
N MET A 127 -10.59 -7.89 12.92
CA MET A 127 -11.73 -7.61 13.80
C MET A 127 -12.54 -8.89 14.06
N PHE A 128 -12.64 -9.78 13.07
CA PHE A 128 -13.43 -11.02 13.14
C PHE A 128 -12.60 -12.28 12.79
N PRO A 129 -11.52 -12.59 13.52
CA PRO A 129 -10.63 -13.71 13.20
C PRO A 129 -11.35 -15.07 13.09
N ASP A 130 -12.37 -15.32 13.92
CA ASP A 130 -13.14 -16.57 13.93
C ASP A 130 -13.93 -16.82 12.62
N ARG A 131 -14.11 -15.78 11.80
CA ARG A 131 -14.82 -15.87 10.51
C ARG A 131 -13.90 -16.19 9.34
N GLN A 132 -12.60 -16.04 9.54
CA GLN A 132 -11.64 -16.31 8.48
C GLN A 132 -11.62 -17.81 8.16
N HIS A 133 -11.15 -18.12 6.95
CA HIS A 133 -11.05 -19.48 6.44
C HIS A 133 -9.60 -19.81 6.13
N GLY A 134 -9.26 -21.10 6.17
CA GLY A 134 -7.87 -21.54 6.03
C GLY A 134 -7.25 -21.05 4.70
N PRO A 135 -5.99 -20.56 4.72
CA PRO A 135 -5.05 -20.56 5.85
C PRO A 135 -5.23 -19.43 6.87
N HIS A 136 -6.08 -18.44 6.64
CA HIS A 136 -6.17 -17.18 7.40
C HIS A 136 -6.86 -17.23 8.78
N ARG A 137 -7.11 -18.43 9.32
CA ARG A 137 -7.78 -18.59 10.62
C ARG A 137 -6.91 -18.20 11.80
N ASP A 138 -5.60 -18.31 11.64
CA ASP A 138 -4.62 -18.00 12.66
C ASP A 138 -3.28 -17.68 11.98
N TRP A 139 -2.50 -16.81 12.61
CA TRP A 139 -1.18 -16.42 12.10
C TRP A 139 -0.27 -17.63 11.89
N LYS A 140 -0.33 -18.62 12.79
CA LYS A 140 0.46 -19.85 12.67
C LYS A 140 0.21 -20.58 11.36
N TYR A 141 -1.04 -20.68 10.91
CA TYR A 141 -1.38 -21.41 9.69
C TYR A 141 -0.99 -20.63 8.43
N GLU A 142 -1.00 -19.30 8.49
CA GLU A 142 -0.50 -18.45 7.41
C GLU A 142 1.02 -18.61 7.25
N VAL A 143 1.75 -18.61 8.36
CA VAL A 143 3.20 -18.87 8.37
C VAL A 143 3.52 -20.29 7.89
N GLU A 144 2.82 -21.31 8.41
CA GLU A 144 3.02 -22.70 7.96
C GLU A 144 2.73 -22.87 6.46
N PHE A 145 1.72 -22.19 5.93
CA PHE A 145 1.44 -22.21 4.49
C PHE A 145 2.60 -21.62 3.68
N LEU A 146 3.17 -20.50 4.13
CA LEU A 146 4.28 -19.81 3.46
C LEU A 146 5.61 -20.58 3.60
N ASP A 147 5.91 -21.16 4.76
CA ASP A 147 7.10 -21.97 5.00
C ASP A 147 7.11 -23.26 4.16
N ASN A 148 5.92 -23.77 3.76
CA ASN A 148 5.81 -24.89 2.82
C ASN A 148 6.18 -24.50 1.37
N ILE A 149 6.27 -23.21 1.07
CA ILE A 149 6.62 -22.67 -0.25
C ILE A 149 8.05 -22.08 -0.25
N PHE A 150 8.42 -21.38 0.82
CA PHE A 150 9.70 -20.68 0.96
C PHE A 150 10.53 -21.25 2.11
N ALA A 151 11.81 -21.52 1.87
CA ALA A 151 12.68 -22.15 2.87
C ALA A 151 13.27 -21.17 3.91
N ASN A 152 13.34 -19.88 3.59
CA ASN A 152 14.03 -18.84 4.37
C ASN A 152 13.07 -17.74 4.88
N GLY A 153 11.84 -18.14 5.22
CA GLY A 153 10.83 -17.27 5.81
C GLY A 153 11.18 -16.76 7.20
N ALA A 154 10.81 -15.51 7.49
CA ALA A 154 10.84 -14.94 8.82
C ALA A 154 9.51 -14.25 9.14
N ALA A 155 8.91 -14.62 10.27
CA ALA A 155 7.61 -14.12 10.72
C ALA A 155 7.74 -13.24 11.97
N TYR A 156 7.02 -12.11 11.98
CA TYR A 156 7.08 -11.09 13.02
C TYR A 156 5.68 -10.63 13.43
N THR A 157 5.54 -10.27 14.70
CA THR A 157 4.40 -9.54 15.23
C THR A 157 4.87 -8.19 15.72
N VAL A 158 4.32 -7.13 15.15
CA VAL A 158 4.69 -5.74 15.43
C VAL A 158 3.54 -5.06 16.15
N GLY A 159 3.77 -4.62 17.39
CA GLY A 159 2.74 -4.01 18.24
C GLY A 159 2.32 -4.91 19.40
N LYS A 160 1.17 -4.60 20.00
CA LYS A 160 0.67 -5.31 21.19
C LYS A 160 -0.05 -6.59 20.78
N VAL A 161 0.51 -7.74 21.15
CA VAL A 161 -0.09 -9.07 20.88
C VAL A 161 -1.51 -9.23 21.44
N ASN A 162 -1.85 -8.49 22.50
CA ASN A 162 -3.17 -8.48 23.14
C ASN A 162 -4.02 -7.26 22.74
N GLY A 163 -3.68 -6.59 21.65
CA GLY A 163 -4.38 -5.43 21.13
C GLY A 163 -4.12 -5.26 19.64
N ASP A 164 -4.09 -4.01 19.19
CA ASP A 164 -3.78 -3.67 17.80
C ASP A 164 -2.32 -4.01 17.48
N HIS A 165 -2.13 -4.93 16.55
CA HIS A 165 -0.82 -5.33 16.03
C HIS A 165 -0.90 -5.58 14.53
N TRP A 166 0.28 -5.65 13.92
CA TRP A 166 0.50 -5.93 12.52
C TRP A 166 1.43 -7.12 12.39
N LEU A 167 1.12 -8.01 11.46
CA LEU A 167 1.81 -9.27 11.23
C LEU A 167 2.56 -9.17 9.92
N LEU A 168 3.77 -9.70 9.91
CA LEU A 168 4.66 -9.69 8.75
C LEU A 168 5.32 -11.04 8.60
N TYR A 169 5.26 -11.60 7.41
CA TYR A 169 6.15 -12.64 6.94
C TYR A 169 6.97 -12.06 5.80
N LEU A 170 8.28 -12.26 5.82
CA LEU A 170 9.14 -11.88 4.71
C LEU A 170 10.20 -12.94 4.43
N THR A 171 10.67 -12.99 3.19
CA THR A 171 11.89 -13.71 2.82
C THR A 171 13.01 -12.71 2.59
N ASN A 172 14.25 -13.14 2.84
CA ASN A 172 15.42 -12.41 2.35
C ASN A 172 15.78 -12.93 0.96
N PRO A 173 16.42 -12.12 0.11
CA PRO A 173 17.06 -12.63 -1.10
C PRO A 173 18.01 -13.77 -0.72
N GLU A 174 18.02 -14.85 -1.51
CA GLU A 174 19.02 -15.91 -1.31
C GLU A 174 20.40 -15.32 -1.61
N GLU A 175 21.29 -15.33 -0.60
CA GLU A 175 22.72 -15.16 -0.87
C GLU A 175 23.14 -16.37 -1.71
N GLU A 176 23.62 -16.16 -2.94
CA GLU A 176 24.20 -17.25 -3.72
C GLU A 176 25.38 -17.84 -2.94
N VAL A 177 25.16 -18.95 -2.24
CA VAL A 177 26.23 -19.75 -1.64
C VAL A 177 27.00 -20.37 -2.80
N SER A 178 27.97 -19.63 -3.31
CA SER A 178 28.91 -20.11 -4.32
C SER A 178 29.62 -21.36 -3.75
N PRO A 179 29.46 -22.57 -4.34
CA PRO A 179 30.30 -23.68 -3.97
C PRO A 179 31.73 -23.33 -4.39
N SER A 180 32.63 -23.34 -3.42
CA SER A 180 34.06 -23.04 -3.54
C SER A 180 34.71 -23.56 -4.83
N LEU A 181 34.73 -22.74 -5.89
CA LEU A 181 35.67 -22.82 -7.00
C LEU A 181 36.00 -21.40 -7.43
N SER A 182 37.28 -21.06 -7.30
CA SER A 182 37.89 -19.78 -7.63
C SER A 182 37.52 -19.29 -9.04
N ILE A 183 36.59 -18.34 -9.10
CA ILE A 183 36.30 -17.47 -10.24
C ILE A 183 36.46 -16.02 -9.71
N PRO A 184 37.05 -15.06 -10.46
CA PRO A 184 37.18 -13.68 -10.00
C PRO A 184 35.78 -13.12 -9.67
N PRO A 185 35.66 -12.18 -8.71
CA PRO A 185 34.35 -11.77 -8.19
C PRO A 185 33.51 -11.20 -9.34
N ALA A 186 32.50 -11.96 -9.74
CA ALA A 186 31.49 -11.50 -10.66
C ALA A 186 30.54 -10.60 -9.86
N ILE A 187 30.61 -9.31 -10.19
CA ILE A 187 29.60 -8.25 -10.01
C ILE A 187 28.90 -8.28 -8.64
N ASN A 188 29.31 -7.37 -7.75
CA ASN A 188 28.54 -7.00 -6.56
C ASN A 188 27.05 -6.89 -6.94
N THR A 189 26.22 -7.76 -6.39
CA THR A 189 24.75 -7.64 -6.39
C THR A 189 24.35 -6.51 -5.44
N THR A 190 24.74 -5.28 -5.77
CA THR A 190 24.11 -4.10 -5.20
C THR A 190 22.67 -4.07 -5.71
N CYS A 191 21.73 -3.75 -4.82
CA CYS A 191 20.39 -3.39 -5.21
C CYS A 191 20.47 -2.12 -6.07
N ASP A 192 20.57 -2.26 -7.40
CA ASP A 192 20.50 -1.16 -8.36
C ASP A 192 19.04 -0.66 -8.48
N LEU A 193 18.42 -0.34 -7.35
CA LEU A 193 17.16 0.39 -7.30
C LEU A 193 17.48 1.88 -7.47
N GLU A 194 16.92 2.49 -8.52
CA GLU A 194 17.15 3.91 -8.85
C GLU A 194 16.68 4.87 -7.75
N PHE A 195 15.78 4.40 -6.88
CA PHE A 195 15.22 5.02 -5.68
C PHE A 195 14.93 3.94 -4.63
N PRO A 196 15.02 4.25 -3.33
CA PRO A 196 14.66 3.27 -2.30
C PRO A 196 13.21 2.82 -2.48
N ASP A 197 12.97 1.51 -2.42
CA ASP A 197 11.63 0.98 -2.35
C ASP A 197 10.97 1.51 -1.07
N TYR A 198 9.77 2.03 -1.21
CA TYR A 198 9.09 2.83 -0.20
C TYR A 198 7.64 2.38 -0.19
N THR A 199 7.10 1.98 0.95
CA THR A 199 5.68 1.60 1.06
C THR A 199 5.13 2.07 2.39
N ILE A 200 4.17 3.01 2.35
CA ILE A 200 3.41 3.46 3.51
C ILE A 200 2.03 2.82 3.53
N GLU A 201 1.59 2.30 4.68
CA GLU A 201 0.19 2.03 4.95
C GLU A 201 -0.35 2.90 6.10
N ILE A 202 -1.57 3.41 5.92
CA ILE A 202 -2.35 4.12 6.92
C ILE A 202 -3.63 3.32 7.14
N LEU A 203 -3.69 2.60 8.27
CA LEU A 203 -4.76 1.66 8.60
C LEU A 203 -5.65 2.29 9.67
N MET A 204 -6.90 2.55 9.34
CA MET A 204 -7.80 3.46 10.07
C MET A 204 -9.03 2.71 10.56
N SER A 205 -9.37 2.86 11.83
CA SER A 205 -10.53 2.22 12.46
C SER A 205 -11.34 3.24 13.25
N ASP A 206 -12.59 2.88 13.54
CA ASP A 206 -13.55 3.74 14.26
C ASP A 206 -13.72 5.11 13.57
N LEU A 207 -13.99 5.07 12.27
CA LEU A 207 -14.19 6.26 11.45
C LEU A 207 -15.38 7.08 12.00
N SER A 208 -15.27 8.40 11.94
CA SER A 208 -16.32 9.28 12.47
C SER A 208 -17.65 9.08 11.72
N PRO A 209 -18.81 9.35 12.37
CA PRO A 209 -20.09 9.31 11.66
C PRO A 209 -20.11 10.18 10.40
N SER A 210 -19.56 11.40 10.49
CA SER A 210 -19.48 12.34 9.36
C SER A 210 -18.63 11.83 8.20
N ALA A 211 -17.56 11.08 8.46
CA ALA A 211 -16.74 10.47 7.39
C ALA A 211 -17.44 9.24 6.80
N ARG A 212 -18.00 8.36 7.63
CA ARG A 212 -18.63 7.10 7.20
C ARG A 212 -19.85 7.34 6.31
N GLU A 213 -20.74 8.24 6.71
CA GLU A 213 -22.00 8.51 6.02
C GLU A 213 -21.82 8.89 4.54
N ARG A 214 -20.66 9.45 4.18
CA ARG A 214 -20.34 9.84 2.79
C ARG A 214 -20.14 8.66 1.85
N PHE A 215 -19.86 7.47 2.39
CA PHE A 215 -19.65 6.24 1.63
C PHE A 215 -20.89 5.33 1.59
N PHE A 216 -22.03 5.81 2.08
CA PHE A 216 -23.33 5.16 1.91
C PHE A 216 -24.06 5.76 0.70
N LEU A 217 -24.61 4.89 -0.15
CA LEU A 217 -25.46 5.33 -1.24
C LEU A 217 -26.88 5.57 -0.70
N SER A 218 -27.45 6.73 -1.05
CA SER A 218 -28.87 7.02 -0.75
C SER A 218 -29.83 6.14 -1.55
N SER A 219 -29.38 5.67 -2.71
CA SER A 219 -30.08 4.76 -3.61
C SER A 219 -29.03 4.04 -4.47
N PRO A 220 -29.31 2.82 -4.98
CA PRO A 220 -28.43 2.18 -5.95
C PRO A 220 -28.12 3.13 -7.11
N THR A 221 -26.85 3.19 -7.51
CA THR A 221 -26.41 3.97 -8.67
C THR A 221 -26.39 3.09 -9.91
N ASP A 222 -26.87 3.62 -11.03
CA ASP A 222 -26.80 2.95 -12.34
C ASP A 222 -25.36 2.89 -12.85
N ASP A 223 -24.49 3.79 -12.38
CA ASP A 223 -23.07 3.84 -12.73
C ASP A 223 -22.20 4.02 -11.46
N PRO A 224 -21.71 2.90 -10.88
CA PRO A 224 -20.84 2.91 -9.71
C PRO A 224 -19.53 3.68 -9.88
N THR A 225 -18.97 3.69 -11.09
CA THR A 225 -17.67 4.31 -11.39
C THR A 225 -17.81 5.83 -11.49
N ILE A 226 -18.82 6.33 -12.20
CA ILE A 226 -19.10 7.77 -12.28
C ILE A 226 -19.43 8.33 -10.90
N HIS A 227 -20.24 7.60 -10.11
CA HIS A 227 -20.54 8.00 -8.74
C HIS A 227 -19.26 8.08 -7.89
N ALA A 228 -18.39 7.08 -7.97
CA ALA A 228 -17.14 7.04 -7.23
C ALA A 228 -16.18 8.18 -7.62
N ALA A 229 -16.08 8.51 -8.92
CA ALA A 229 -15.28 9.64 -9.38
C ALA A 229 -15.78 10.97 -8.80
N ALA A 230 -17.09 11.20 -8.82
CA ALA A 230 -17.70 12.40 -8.23
C ALA A 230 -17.51 12.44 -6.71
N LEU A 231 -17.65 11.30 -6.03
CA LEU A 231 -17.38 11.18 -4.59
C LEU A 231 -15.93 11.51 -4.27
N SER A 232 -14.99 10.97 -5.05
CA SER A 232 -13.54 11.20 -4.89
C SER A 232 -13.19 12.69 -4.97
N GLN A 233 -13.77 13.38 -5.95
CA GLN A 233 -13.63 14.84 -6.11
C GLN A 233 -14.24 15.62 -4.92
N SER A 234 -15.39 15.17 -4.41
CA SER A 234 -16.08 15.87 -3.32
C SER A 234 -15.40 15.70 -1.95
N LEU A 235 -14.68 14.58 -1.76
CA LEU A 235 -14.02 14.24 -0.50
C LEU A 235 -12.55 14.69 -0.46
N GLY A 236 -11.98 15.16 -1.57
CA GLY A 236 -10.55 15.50 -1.64
C GLY A 236 -9.63 14.30 -1.92
N ILE A 237 -10.18 13.14 -2.30
CA ILE A 237 -9.39 11.94 -2.64
C ILE A 237 -8.60 12.19 -3.94
N ALA A 238 -9.21 12.86 -4.91
CA ALA A 238 -8.56 13.21 -6.18
C ALA A 238 -7.37 14.16 -6.01
N GLU A 239 -7.29 14.87 -4.87
CA GLU A 239 -6.28 15.86 -4.52
C GLU A 239 -5.25 15.35 -3.49
N ILE A 240 -5.29 14.07 -3.10
CA ILE A 240 -4.25 13.49 -2.23
C ILE A 240 -2.88 13.69 -2.90
N PHE A 241 -2.80 13.47 -4.21
CA PHE A 241 -1.68 13.81 -5.08
C PHE A 241 -2.12 14.83 -6.15
N PRO A 242 -1.19 15.52 -6.84
CA PRO A 242 -1.54 16.46 -7.89
C PRO A 242 -2.39 15.81 -8.99
N PRO A 243 -3.59 16.34 -9.31
CA PRO A 243 -4.50 15.70 -10.27
C PRO A 243 -3.91 15.52 -11.68
N HIS A 244 -3.02 16.42 -12.10
CA HIS A 244 -2.39 16.35 -13.43
C HIS A 244 -1.30 15.25 -13.54
N LEU A 245 -0.85 14.68 -12.42
CA LEU A 245 0.11 13.58 -12.37
C LEU A 245 -0.58 12.25 -12.01
N THR A 246 -1.89 12.27 -11.73
CA THR A 246 -2.61 11.15 -11.13
C THR A 246 -3.69 10.63 -12.07
N THR A 247 -3.66 9.33 -12.36
CA THR A 247 -4.77 8.63 -12.99
C THR A 247 -5.51 7.83 -11.94
N LEU A 248 -6.72 8.27 -11.57
CA LEU A 248 -7.55 7.66 -10.53
C LEU A 248 -8.66 6.80 -11.15
N ASP A 249 -8.78 5.57 -10.69
CA ASP A 249 -9.85 4.62 -10.99
C ASP A 249 -10.58 4.28 -9.69
N ALA A 250 -11.89 4.45 -9.63
CA ALA A 250 -12.66 4.35 -8.40
C ALA A 250 -14.02 3.67 -8.61
N TYR A 251 -14.51 3.03 -7.56
CA TYR A 251 -15.77 2.29 -7.56
C TYR A 251 -16.53 2.47 -6.23
N SER A 252 -17.85 2.67 -6.32
CA SER A 252 -18.76 2.76 -5.17
C SER A 252 -19.61 1.51 -5.07
N PHE A 253 -19.57 0.83 -3.92
CA PHE A 253 -20.32 -0.39 -3.70
C PHE A 253 -21.73 -0.09 -3.18
N SER A 254 -22.67 -0.98 -3.47
CA SER A 254 -24.07 -0.89 -3.02
C SER A 254 -24.35 -1.91 -1.92
N PRO A 255 -24.98 -1.52 -0.80
CA PRO A 255 -25.50 -0.17 -0.49
C PRO A 255 -24.43 0.82 -0.01
N CYS A 256 -23.23 0.36 0.31
CA CYS A 256 -22.14 1.19 0.80
C CYS A 256 -20.78 0.56 0.51
N GLY A 257 -19.73 1.37 0.64
CA GLY A 257 -18.35 0.97 0.42
C GLY A 257 -17.72 1.71 -0.76
N TYR A 258 -16.40 1.82 -0.73
CA TYR A 258 -15.64 2.50 -1.77
C TYR A 258 -14.28 1.84 -1.93
N SER A 259 -13.80 1.78 -3.17
CA SER A 259 -12.41 1.41 -3.44
C SER A 259 -11.86 2.23 -4.59
N SER A 260 -10.56 2.50 -4.56
CA SER A 260 -9.88 3.15 -5.68
C SER A 260 -8.42 2.75 -5.80
N ASN A 261 -7.93 2.81 -7.03
CA ASN A 261 -6.53 2.70 -7.40
C ASN A 261 -6.12 3.97 -8.13
N ALA A 262 -4.90 4.43 -7.87
CA ALA A 262 -4.33 5.54 -8.58
C ALA A 262 -2.91 5.22 -9.03
N LEU A 263 -2.55 5.69 -10.22
CA LEU A 263 -1.18 5.70 -10.73
C LEU A 263 -0.65 7.14 -10.75
N ILE A 264 0.56 7.35 -10.24
CA ILE A 264 1.14 8.66 -9.95
C ILE A 264 2.49 8.78 -10.66
N LYS A 265 2.60 9.74 -11.56
CA LYS A 265 3.83 10.06 -12.29
C LYS A 265 4.73 10.99 -11.50
N TRP A 266 5.20 10.54 -10.34
CA TRP A 266 5.92 11.37 -9.38
C TRP A 266 7.28 11.87 -9.90
N GLY A 267 7.88 11.19 -10.88
CA GLY A 267 9.10 11.66 -11.52
C GLY A 267 8.90 12.75 -12.58
N GLU A 268 7.66 13.02 -13.02
CA GLU A 268 7.32 14.16 -13.90
C GLU A 268 7.05 15.45 -13.08
N ASP A 269 7.19 15.38 -11.75
CA ASP A 269 6.96 16.51 -10.85
C ASP A 269 8.03 17.59 -10.99
N SER A 270 7.62 18.85 -11.06
CA SER A 270 8.55 19.98 -11.23
C SER A 270 9.51 20.20 -10.05
N SER A 271 9.22 19.63 -8.88
CA SER A 271 10.07 19.65 -7.68
C SER A 271 10.96 18.42 -7.55
N PHE A 272 10.89 17.47 -8.50
CA PHE A 272 11.75 16.29 -8.52
C PHE A 272 13.22 16.70 -8.65
N VAL A 273 14.03 16.21 -7.72
CA VAL A 273 15.49 16.38 -7.73
C VAL A 273 16.10 15.03 -8.08
N ALA A 274 16.84 14.98 -9.17
CA ALA A 274 17.56 13.78 -9.59
C ALA A 274 18.58 13.34 -8.52
N SER A 275 18.81 12.02 -8.41
CA SER A 275 19.77 11.45 -7.46
C SER A 275 21.16 12.12 -7.60
N PRO A 276 21.85 12.44 -6.48
CA PRO A 276 23.15 13.11 -6.48
C PRO A 276 24.24 12.35 -7.24
N ASN A 277 24.06 11.03 -7.46
CA ASN A 277 25.01 10.19 -8.19
C ASN A 277 24.92 10.31 -9.72
N GLY A 278 24.06 11.18 -10.25
CA GLY A 278 24.02 11.50 -11.69
C GLY A 278 23.49 10.38 -12.59
N ALA A 279 22.94 9.30 -12.02
CA ALA A 279 22.36 8.18 -12.75
C ALA A 279 20.94 8.45 -13.29
N ASN A 280 20.27 9.53 -12.83
CA ASN A 280 18.82 9.68 -13.05
C ASN A 280 18.48 10.78 -14.07
N THR A 281 17.90 10.34 -15.20
CA THR A 281 17.20 11.19 -16.18
C THR A 281 15.74 10.78 -16.43
N HIS A 282 15.21 9.76 -15.73
CA HIS A 282 13.89 9.19 -16.04
C HIS A 282 12.85 9.45 -14.93
N PRO A 283 11.61 9.83 -15.32
CA PRO A 283 10.50 9.97 -14.40
C PRO A 283 9.99 8.59 -13.96
N GLY A 284 9.82 8.36 -12.65
CA GLY A 284 9.18 7.16 -12.11
C GLY A 284 7.66 7.26 -11.98
N GLU A 285 6.99 6.10 -11.97
CA GLU A 285 5.59 5.94 -11.63
C GLU A 285 5.43 5.19 -10.28
N GLY A 286 4.39 5.52 -9.53
CA GLY A 286 4.00 4.84 -8.30
C GLY A 286 2.49 4.69 -8.24
N TYR A 287 1.98 4.12 -7.16
CA TYR A 287 0.55 3.96 -6.94
C TYR A 287 0.12 4.41 -5.54
N TYR A 288 -1.18 4.64 -5.41
CA TYR A 288 -1.86 4.50 -4.12
C TYR A 288 -3.16 3.72 -4.30
N THR A 289 -3.63 3.10 -3.23
CA THR A 289 -4.92 2.41 -3.19
C THR A 289 -5.67 2.70 -1.89
N ILE A 290 -6.99 2.76 -1.97
CA ILE A 290 -7.89 3.06 -0.85
C ILE A 290 -9.02 2.04 -0.82
N HIS A 291 -9.33 1.51 0.35
CA HIS A 291 -10.50 0.64 0.57
C HIS A 291 -11.27 1.08 1.82
N VAL A 292 -12.59 1.14 1.72
CA VAL A 292 -13.46 1.68 2.78
C VAL A 292 -14.62 0.73 3.07
N THR A 293 -14.72 0.33 4.33
CA THR A 293 -15.86 -0.37 4.96
C THR A 293 -16.51 0.61 5.95
N PRO A 294 -17.59 1.32 5.58
CA PRO A 294 -18.10 2.44 6.38
C PRO A 294 -19.09 2.06 7.49
N GLU A 295 -19.46 0.79 7.63
CA GLU A 295 -20.47 0.35 8.59
C GLU A 295 -20.10 0.65 10.05
N GLU A 296 -21.09 1.05 10.83
CA GLU A 296 -20.90 1.35 12.24
C GLU A 296 -20.55 0.09 13.04
N GLY A 297 -19.61 0.22 13.99
CA GLY A 297 -19.15 -0.87 14.86
C GLY A 297 -17.93 -1.62 14.35
N TRP A 298 -17.67 -1.62 13.04
CA TRP A 298 -16.48 -2.22 12.43
C TRP A 298 -15.94 -1.39 11.25
N SER A 299 -16.19 -0.09 11.29
CA SER A 299 -15.77 0.82 10.23
C SER A 299 -14.25 0.80 10.09
N TYR A 300 -13.80 0.68 8.84
CA TYR A 300 -12.39 0.55 8.50
C TYR A 300 -12.10 1.30 7.20
N ALA A 301 -10.94 1.94 7.13
CA ALA A 301 -10.38 2.42 5.88
C ALA A 301 -8.87 2.13 5.84
N SER A 302 -8.38 1.81 4.66
CA SER A 302 -6.95 1.65 4.40
C SER A 302 -6.52 2.64 3.33
N PHE A 303 -5.27 3.09 3.44
CA PHE A 303 -4.55 3.79 2.39
C PHE A 303 -3.17 3.15 2.29
N GLU A 304 -2.75 2.79 1.10
CA GLU A 304 -1.39 2.29 0.82
C GLU A 304 -0.80 3.06 -0.35
N CYS A 305 0.50 3.38 -0.29
CA CYS A 305 1.18 4.11 -1.35
C CYS A 305 2.66 3.76 -1.39
N ASN A 306 3.21 3.68 -2.60
CA ASN A 306 4.63 3.41 -2.82
C ASN A 306 5.44 4.58 -3.41
N VAL A 307 4.85 5.76 -3.51
CA VAL A 307 5.56 6.95 -4.01
C VAL A 307 6.61 7.35 -2.97
N PRO A 308 7.91 7.46 -3.34
CA PRO A 308 8.94 7.89 -2.39
C PRO A 308 8.73 9.35 -1.97
N LEU A 309 8.50 9.58 -0.67
CA LEU A 309 8.22 10.93 -0.16
C LEU A 309 9.30 11.41 0.82
N PRO A 310 9.73 12.68 0.72
CA PRO A 310 10.54 13.28 1.76
C PRO A 310 9.74 13.35 3.08
N PRO A 311 10.37 13.18 4.25
CA PRO A 311 9.68 13.25 5.54
C PRO A 311 8.98 14.59 5.80
N SER A 312 9.62 15.69 5.41
CA SER A 312 9.08 17.06 5.52
C SER A 312 9.75 18.01 4.53
N ARG A 313 9.00 18.95 3.96
CA ARG A 313 9.53 20.05 3.14
C ARG A 313 9.59 21.37 3.95
N PRO A 314 10.64 22.19 3.75
CA PRO A 314 10.76 23.50 4.41
C PRO A 314 9.86 24.58 3.78
N SER A 315 9.42 24.41 2.53
CA SER A 315 8.55 25.33 1.82
C SER A 315 7.07 25.04 2.08
N PRO A 316 6.17 26.03 1.92
CA PRO A 316 4.73 25.79 1.98
C PRO A 316 4.29 24.75 0.94
N ASP A 317 3.24 23.99 1.30
CA ASP A 317 2.62 22.97 0.45
C ASP A 317 2.09 23.62 -0.85
N ASP A 318 2.59 23.19 -2.00
CA ASP A 318 2.03 23.53 -3.31
C ASP A 318 1.18 22.33 -3.76
N PRO A 319 -0.16 22.49 -3.88
CA PRO A 319 -1.06 21.39 -4.28
C PRO A 319 -0.77 20.85 -5.70
N ARG A 320 0.06 21.55 -6.47
CA ARG A 320 0.54 21.10 -7.79
C ARG A 320 1.81 20.25 -7.71
N THR A 321 2.36 20.03 -6.52
CA THR A 321 3.57 19.21 -6.35
C THR A 321 3.30 17.99 -5.51
N ILE A 322 4.11 16.94 -5.70
CA ILE A 322 4.09 15.74 -4.85
C ILE A 322 4.24 16.15 -3.37
N PRO A 323 3.34 15.71 -2.47
CA PRO A 323 3.37 16.10 -1.07
C PRO A 323 4.58 15.51 -0.34
N ASP A 324 4.90 16.04 0.84
CA ASP A 324 5.77 15.33 1.78
C ASP A 324 4.96 14.29 2.60
N LEU A 325 5.66 13.41 3.31
CA LEU A 325 5.03 12.36 4.12
C LEU A 325 4.07 12.93 5.17
N LYS A 326 4.45 14.04 5.82
CA LYS A 326 3.60 14.71 6.81
C LYS A 326 2.26 15.14 6.18
N THR A 327 2.33 15.80 5.03
CA THR A 327 1.18 16.35 4.30
C THR A 327 0.29 15.23 3.77
N LEU A 328 0.89 14.16 3.23
CA LEU A 328 0.14 12.98 2.80
C LEU A 328 -0.71 12.42 3.94
N ILE A 329 -0.10 12.18 5.11
CA ILE A 329 -0.82 11.65 6.28
C ILE A 329 -1.95 12.59 6.69
N GLN A 330 -1.71 13.91 6.69
CA GLN A 330 -2.73 14.89 7.04
C GLN A 330 -3.90 14.88 6.06
N ARG A 331 -3.63 14.84 4.75
CA ARG A 331 -4.67 14.74 3.70
C ARG A 331 -5.52 13.49 3.91
N VAL A 332 -4.90 12.31 4.00
CA VAL A 332 -5.62 11.03 4.19
C VAL A 332 -6.46 11.03 5.48
N VAL A 333 -5.86 11.37 6.62
CA VAL A 333 -6.53 11.33 7.92
C VAL A 333 -7.67 12.36 8.02
N SER A 334 -7.58 13.48 7.30
CA SER A 334 -8.65 14.47 7.24
C SER A 334 -9.91 13.96 6.51
N ILE A 335 -9.75 13.04 5.55
CA ILE A 335 -10.85 12.45 4.79
C ILE A 335 -11.62 11.44 5.63
N PHE A 336 -10.89 10.53 6.30
CA PHE A 336 -11.50 9.38 6.96
C PHE A 336 -11.79 9.59 8.45
N GLU A 337 -11.18 10.61 9.06
CA GLU A 337 -11.42 11.01 10.45
C GLU A 337 -11.46 9.84 11.47
N PRO A 338 -10.42 8.98 11.52
CA PRO A 338 -10.40 7.82 12.40
C PRO A 338 -10.48 8.17 13.89
N GLY A 339 -10.96 7.21 14.69
CA GLY A 339 -10.77 7.19 16.14
C GLY A 339 -9.42 6.57 16.52
N ARG A 340 -8.96 5.60 15.74
CA ARG A 340 -7.66 4.92 15.92
C ARG A 340 -7.00 4.69 14.56
N LEU A 341 -5.67 4.80 14.51
CA LEU A 341 -4.92 4.50 13.30
C LEU A 341 -3.55 3.89 13.58
N THR A 342 -3.08 3.08 12.64
CA THR A 342 -1.73 2.50 12.59
C THR A 342 -1.04 2.95 11.31
N LEU A 343 0.21 3.35 11.44
CA LEU A 343 1.10 3.72 10.33
C LEU A 343 2.21 2.67 10.23
N THR A 344 2.43 2.12 9.05
CA THR A 344 3.62 1.35 8.67
C THR A 344 4.33 2.09 7.55
N LEU A 345 5.66 2.16 7.60
CA LEU A 345 6.47 2.62 6.48
C LEU A 345 7.68 1.72 6.32
N PHE A 346 7.76 1.04 5.18
CA PHE A 346 8.94 0.31 4.72
C PHE A 346 9.79 1.21 3.85
N ILE A 347 11.10 1.19 4.08
CA ILE A 347 12.10 1.86 3.25
C ILE A 347 13.23 0.85 3.03
N SER A 348 13.59 0.58 1.78
CA SER A 348 14.77 -0.25 1.50
C SER A 348 16.04 0.49 1.91
N CYS A 349 16.98 -0.22 2.53
CA CYS A 349 18.26 0.33 2.99
C CYS A 349 19.41 -0.37 2.26
N GLU A 350 20.39 0.42 1.79
CA GLU A 350 21.64 -0.13 1.27
C GLU A 350 22.55 -0.49 2.46
N GLU A 351 23.15 -1.69 2.44
CA GLU A 351 23.99 -2.24 3.53
C GLU A 351 25.27 -1.42 3.83
N ASN A 352 25.56 -0.35 3.07
CA ASN A 352 26.83 0.38 3.09
C ASN A 352 26.76 1.81 3.63
N GLU A 353 25.65 2.27 4.19
CA GLU A 353 25.61 3.60 4.81
C GLU A 353 26.33 3.59 6.17
N VAL A 354 27.63 3.88 6.10
CA VAL A 354 28.46 4.25 7.25
C VAL A 354 27.83 5.47 7.90
N ASP A 355 27.40 5.33 9.15
CA ASP A 355 26.83 6.34 10.05
C ASP A 355 27.61 7.68 10.01
N LEU A 356 27.25 8.55 9.07
CA LEU A 356 27.83 9.89 8.87
C LEU A 356 27.02 10.98 9.60
N GLY A 357 26.29 10.62 10.65
CA GLY A 357 25.59 11.57 11.51
C GLY A 357 24.35 12.23 10.88
N GLU A 358 23.90 11.78 9.71
CA GLU A 358 22.56 12.06 9.19
C GLU A 358 21.53 11.18 9.92
N ARG A 359 20.32 11.72 10.15
CA ARG A 359 19.25 10.97 10.84
C ARG A 359 18.79 9.82 9.95
N SER A 360 18.63 8.62 10.53
CA SER A 360 18.13 7.48 9.77
C SER A 360 16.76 7.77 9.14
N PRO A 361 16.48 7.25 7.93
CA PRO A 361 15.19 7.45 7.25
C PRO A 361 13.98 7.11 8.14
N VAL A 362 14.09 6.04 8.93
CA VAL A 362 13.04 5.63 9.87
C VAL A 362 12.85 6.60 11.03
N GLU A 363 13.90 7.23 11.56
CA GLU A 363 13.73 8.28 12.56
C GLU A 363 13.03 9.52 12.00
N ALA A 364 13.38 9.89 10.76
CA ALA A 364 12.74 11.01 10.08
C ALA A 364 11.24 10.71 9.82
N ALA A 365 10.91 9.50 9.40
CA ALA A 365 9.52 9.05 9.27
C ALA A 365 8.75 9.11 10.59
N GLN A 366 9.34 8.62 11.68
CA GLN A 366 8.73 8.68 13.03
C GLN A 366 8.49 10.11 13.51
N GLN A 367 9.34 11.06 13.11
CA GLN A 367 9.11 12.48 13.36
C GLN A 367 7.96 13.02 12.49
N ALA A 368 7.91 12.66 11.21
CA ALA A 368 6.84 13.06 10.30
C ALA A 368 5.47 12.55 10.80
N PHE A 369 5.37 11.29 11.22
CA PHE A 369 4.15 10.71 11.81
C PHE A 369 3.66 11.52 13.01
N ARG A 370 4.58 11.85 13.94
CA ARG A 370 4.26 12.65 15.12
C ARG A 370 3.86 14.08 14.75
N ALA A 371 4.53 14.69 13.77
CA ALA A 371 4.23 16.05 13.33
C ALA A 371 2.88 16.13 12.60
N ALA A 372 2.54 15.13 11.81
CA ALA A 372 1.27 15.06 11.08
C ALA A 372 0.07 14.97 12.02
N LEU A 373 0.19 14.16 13.09
CA LEU A 373 -0.93 13.76 13.94
C LEU A 373 -0.96 14.44 15.32
N GLY A 374 0.18 14.98 15.77
CA GLY A 374 0.32 15.60 17.09
C GLY A 374 -0.10 17.07 17.15
N GLU A 375 -0.15 17.75 16.00
CA GLU A 375 -0.68 19.11 15.86
C GLU A 375 -2.16 19.06 15.42
N PRO A 376 -2.99 20.05 15.76
CA PRO A 376 -4.38 20.06 15.35
C PRO A 376 -4.49 20.16 13.82
N VAL A 377 -5.05 19.14 13.16
CA VAL A 377 -5.32 19.13 11.71
C VAL A 377 -6.39 20.18 11.43
N GLY A 378 -6.03 21.33 10.83
CA GLY A 378 -6.97 22.39 10.45
C GLY A 378 -6.54 23.84 10.67
N LYS A 379 -5.28 24.13 11.02
CA LYS A 379 -4.82 25.52 11.28
C LYS A 379 -4.07 26.22 10.14
N GLN A 380 -3.74 25.55 9.03
CA GLN A 380 -2.73 26.09 8.11
C GLN A 380 -3.21 26.62 6.75
N HIS A 381 -4.46 26.43 6.31
CA HIS A 381 -4.85 26.85 4.96
C HIS A 381 -5.90 27.98 4.81
N ASP A 382 -6.62 28.36 5.86
CA ASP A 382 -7.67 29.40 5.76
C ASP A 382 -7.34 30.68 6.52
N LYS A 383 -6.51 31.53 5.92
CA LYS A 383 -6.46 32.98 6.26
C LYS A 383 -6.83 33.90 5.10
N VAL A 384 -7.35 33.35 4.00
CA VAL A 384 -7.89 34.13 2.90
C VAL A 384 -9.35 33.74 2.73
N ASN A 385 -10.24 34.57 3.26
CA ASN A 385 -11.71 34.47 3.24
C ASN A 385 -12.30 33.57 4.35
N GLY A 386 -12.75 34.20 5.44
CA GLY A 386 -13.33 33.56 6.62
C GLY A 386 -14.67 32.87 6.39
N ILE A 387 -14.65 31.72 5.72
CA ILE A 387 -15.74 30.74 5.71
C ILE A 387 -15.10 29.36 5.87
N GLN A 388 -15.10 28.83 7.10
CA GLN A 388 -14.77 27.41 7.32
C GLN A 388 -15.86 26.54 6.66
N PRO A 389 -15.52 25.61 5.76
CA PRO A 389 -16.45 24.56 5.40
C PRO A 389 -16.49 23.57 6.58
N ASN A 390 -17.57 23.65 7.35
CA ASN A 390 -17.89 22.84 8.54
C ASN A 390 -17.03 23.12 9.79
N GLY A 391 -17.66 23.70 10.83
CA GLY A 391 -17.05 24.05 12.11
C GLY A 391 -16.62 22.86 13.00
N LEU A 392 -15.85 21.92 12.45
CA LEU A 392 -15.25 20.80 13.18
C LEU A 392 -13.95 21.25 13.86
N SER A 393 -13.85 20.98 15.16
CA SER A 393 -12.62 21.22 15.92
C SER A 393 -11.47 20.37 15.37
N PRO A 394 -10.27 20.93 15.21
CA PRO A 394 -9.16 20.21 14.61
C PRO A 394 -8.78 18.98 15.44
N ARG A 395 -8.81 17.81 14.81
CA ARG A 395 -8.51 16.52 15.47
C ARG A 395 -7.04 16.44 15.84
N ARG A 396 -6.77 15.86 17.01
CA ARG A 396 -5.43 15.63 17.53
C ARG A 396 -5.34 14.19 17.99
N TYR A 397 -4.23 13.54 17.66
CA TYR A 397 -4.00 12.15 18.05
C TYR A 397 -2.82 12.04 19.00
N LYS A 398 -2.94 11.10 19.95
CA LYS A 398 -1.87 10.71 20.87
C LYS A 398 -1.24 9.43 20.36
N ARG A 399 0.08 9.45 20.16
CA ARG A 399 0.84 8.23 19.86
C ARG A 399 0.79 7.28 21.05
N THR A 400 0.38 6.04 20.81
CA THR A 400 0.31 4.97 21.81
C THR A 400 1.52 4.04 21.73
N ASP A 401 2.01 3.78 20.52
CA ASP A 401 3.14 2.89 20.28
C ASP A 401 4.09 3.50 19.23
N LYS A 402 5.39 3.23 19.37
CA LYS A 402 6.46 3.55 18.41
C LYS A 402 7.40 2.34 18.38
N ILE A 403 7.55 1.71 17.23
CA ILE A 403 8.43 0.55 17.03
C ILE A 403 9.22 0.78 15.75
N ASN A 404 10.50 0.50 15.80
CA ASN A 404 11.37 0.49 14.63
C ASN A 404 11.96 -0.92 14.50
N TYR A 405 11.95 -1.47 13.30
CA TYR A 405 12.62 -2.74 12.99
C TYR A 405 13.54 -2.55 11.80
N GLU A 406 14.59 -3.35 11.78
CA GLU A 406 15.47 -3.54 10.63
C GLU A 406 15.34 -5.02 10.22
N PHE A 407 15.05 -5.24 8.95
CA PHE A 407 14.94 -6.53 8.29
C PHE A 407 15.95 -6.55 7.14
N GLY A 408 16.37 -7.71 6.63
CA GLY A 408 17.45 -7.81 5.62
C GLY A 408 17.24 -6.90 4.39
N GLY A 409 17.83 -5.71 4.42
CA GLY A 409 17.70 -4.65 3.41
C GLY A 409 16.49 -3.71 3.54
N TYR A 410 15.74 -3.70 4.65
CA TYR A 410 14.60 -2.79 4.88
C TYR A 410 14.51 -2.31 6.32
N ASP A 411 14.25 -1.02 6.49
CA ASP A 411 13.82 -0.47 7.76
C ASP A 411 12.28 -0.28 7.79
N LEU A 412 11.67 -0.61 8.93
CA LEU A 412 10.26 -0.41 9.21
C LEU A 412 10.07 0.63 10.32
N ALA A 413 9.35 1.71 10.02
CA ALA A 413 8.75 2.59 11.01
C ALA A 413 7.30 2.18 11.27
N PHE A 414 7.00 1.69 12.48
CA PHE A 414 5.64 1.41 12.95
C PHE A 414 5.22 2.40 14.04
N ALA A 415 3.99 2.89 13.96
CA ALA A 415 3.41 3.69 15.03
C ALA A 415 1.88 3.55 15.09
N SER A 416 1.33 3.56 16.30
CA SER A 416 -0.12 3.56 16.54
C SER A 416 -0.54 4.84 17.25
N PHE A 417 -1.75 5.31 16.94
CA PHE A 417 -2.30 6.58 17.41
C PHE A 417 -3.79 6.44 17.74
N GLU A 418 -4.23 7.18 18.75
CA GLU A 418 -5.64 7.27 19.16
C GLU A 418 -6.07 8.73 19.24
N LEU A 419 -7.31 9.02 18.86
CA LEU A 419 -7.89 10.36 18.93
C LEU A 419 -7.94 10.84 20.39
N VAL A 420 -7.48 12.06 20.65
CA VAL A 420 -7.59 12.69 21.97
C VAL A 420 -9.01 13.25 22.12
N SER A 421 -9.75 12.67 23.07
CA SER A 421 -11.10 13.10 23.47
C SER A 421 -11.15 14.50 24.05
#